data_AF-A0AAD4UK56-F1
#
_entry.id   AF-A0AAD4UK56-F1
#
_cell.length_a   1.000
_cell.length_b   1.000
_cell.length_c   1.000
_cell.angle_alpha   90.00
_cell.angle_beta   90.00
_cell.angle_gamma   90.00
#
_symmetry.space_group_name_H-M   'P 1'
#
loop_
_entity.id
_entity.type
_entity.pdbx_description
1 polymer ?
#
loop_
_entity_poly.entity_id
_entity_poly.type
_entity_poly.pdbx_seq_one_letter_code
_entity_poly.pdbx_strand_id
1 'polypeptide(L)' 'MLPSGFGKHLIHNVKELEVLLMDKNSYCAETAHSAFSRNHKAIVKRAAQLAVRVTNPNTSLHGEENE' A
#
# COMPACT_ATOMS: atom_id res chain seq x y z
N MET A 1 -12.44 8.56 1.22
CA MET A 1 -11.52 8.73 0.07
C MET A 1 -10.30 9.48 0.57
N LEU A 2 -9.11 9.19 0.05
CA LEU A 2 -7.92 9.98 0.34
C LEU A 2 -8.08 11.38 -0.27
N PRO A 3 -7.39 12.42 0.25
CA PRO A 3 -7.33 13.74 -0.37
C PRO A 3 -6.78 13.70 -1.81
N SER A 4 -6.09 12.62 -2.17
CA SER A 4 -5.65 12.33 -3.54
C SER A 4 -6.78 11.86 -4.49
N GLY A 5 -8.00 11.66 -4.01
CA GLY A 5 -9.15 11.16 -4.78
C GLY A 5 -9.22 9.64 -4.91
N PHE A 6 -8.21 8.91 -4.43
CA PHE A 6 -8.19 7.44 -4.47
C PHE A 6 -8.93 6.83 -3.28
N GLY A 7 -9.56 5.67 -3.49
CA GLY A 7 -9.93 4.77 -2.40
C GLY A 7 -8.68 4.13 -1.80
N LYS A 8 -8.70 3.79 -0.51
CA LYS A 8 -7.61 3.02 0.11
C LYS A 8 -8.04 1.60 0.37
N HIS A 9 -7.13 0.65 0.13
CA HIS A 9 -7.33 -0.74 0.45
C HIS A 9 -6.21 -1.22 1.37
N LEU A 10 -6.57 -1.71 2.55
CA LEU A 10 -5.62 -2.19 3.54
C LEU A 10 -5.09 -3.57 3.12
N ILE A 11 -3.77 -3.69 2.96
CA ILE A 11 -3.07 -4.87 2.47
C ILE A 11 -2.27 -5.50 3.60
N HIS A 12 -2.48 -6.79 3.81
CA HIS A 12 -1.77 -7.59 4.80
C HIS A 12 -0.73 -8.50 4.14
N ASN A 13 -0.94 -8.86 2.86
CA ASN A 13 -0.04 -9.74 2.12
C ASN A 13 0.10 -9.38 0.64
N VAL A 14 1.08 -9.99 -0.02
CA VAL A 14 1.41 -9.71 -1.44
C VAL A 14 0.32 -10.15 -2.41
N LYS A 15 -0.50 -11.17 -2.08
CA LYS A 15 -1.57 -11.67 -2.95
C LYS A 15 -2.74 -10.69 -3.04
N GLU A 16 -3.00 -9.94 -1.97
CA GLU A 16 -4.06 -8.93 -1.95
C GLU A 16 -3.78 -7.76 -2.90
N LEU A 17 -2.52 -7.53 -3.28
CA LEU A 17 -2.19 -6.55 -4.33
C LEU A 17 -2.77 -6.93 -5.70
N GLU A 18 -2.98 -8.22 -5.98
CA GLU A 18 -3.53 -8.67 -7.26
C GLU A 18 -5.01 -8.31 -7.40
N VAL A 19 -5.73 -8.13 -6.29
CA VAL A 19 -7.12 -7.64 -6.29
C VAL A 19 -7.20 -6.21 -6.83
N LEU A 20 -6.16 -5.41 -6.64
CA LEU A 20 -6.09 -4.03 -7.11
C LEU A 20 -5.63 -3.90 -8.57
N LEU A 21 -5.37 -5.00 -9.28
CA LEU A 21 -4.82 -4.94 -10.64
C LEU A 21 -5.77 -4.26 -11.63
N MET A 22 -7.07 -4.51 -11.49
CA MET A 22 -8.11 -3.93 -12.33
C MET A 22 -8.44 -2.48 -11.93
N ASP A 23 -8.40 -2.17 -10.63
CA ASP A 23 -8.83 -0.87 -10.10
C ASP A 23 -7.67 0.04 -9.63
N LYS A 24 -6.45 -0.19 -10.11
CA LYS A 24 -5.24 0.56 -9.70
C LYS A 24 -5.30 2.08 -9.97
N ASN A 25 -6.21 2.53 -10.84
CA ASN A 25 -6.43 3.96 -11.12
C ASN A 25 -7.45 4.61 -10.17
N SER A 26 -8.20 3.80 -9.41
CA SER A 26 -9.23 4.25 -8.47
C SER A 26 -8.83 3.98 -7.02
N TYR A 27 -7.98 2.98 -6.78
CA TYR A 27 -7.57 2.57 -5.44
C TYR A 27 -6.05 2.53 -5.26
N CYS A 28 -5.61 2.90 -4.06
CA CYS A 28 -4.25 2.77 -3.58
C CYS A 28 -4.17 1.68 -2.50
N ALA A 29 -3.02 1.02 -2.41
CA ALA A 29 -2.70 0.07 -1.38
C ALA A 29 -2.17 0.78 -0.12
N GLU A 30 -2.74 0.48 1.04
CA GLU A 30 -2.25 0.89 2.35
C GLU A 30 -1.69 -0.35 3.04
N THR A 31 -0.40 -0.34 3.38
CA THR A 31 0.18 -1.50 4.09
C THR A 31 -0.20 -1.46 5.56
N ALA A 32 -0.71 -2.58 6.08
CA ALA A 32 -1.05 -2.69 7.49
C ALA A 32 0.19 -2.56 8.39
N HIS A 33 0.05 -1.89 9.53
CA HIS A 33 1.13 -1.71 10.52
C HIS A 33 1.67 -3.04 11.06
N SER A 34 0.84 -4.08 11.08
CA SER A 34 1.20 -5.44 11.52
C SER A 34 1.99 -6.26 10.48
N ALA A 35 2.08 -5.80 9.23
CA ALA A 35 2.90 -6.43 8.20
C ALA A 35 4.38 -6.06 8.41
N PHE A 36 4.99 -6.61 9.46
CA PHE A 36 6.36 -6.32 9.89
C PHE A 36 7.41 -6.52 8.76
N SER A 37 8.53 -5.79 8.91
CA SER A 37 9.62 -5.47 7.95
C SER A 37 9.94 -6.42 6.78
N ARG A 38 9.85 -7.75 6.95
CA ARG A 38 10.17 -8.71 5.88
C ARG A 38 9.10 -8.74 4.79
N ASN A 39 7.83 -8.64 5.18
CA ASN A 39 6.71 -8.72 4.25
C ASN A 39 6.42 -7.36 3.61
N HIS A 40 6.62 -6.26 4.36
CA HIS A 40 6.45 -4.90 3.84
C HIS A 40 7.30 -4.63 2.60
N LYS A 41 8.60 -4.98 2.62
CA LYS A 41 9.49 -4.83 1.46
C LYS A 41 9.02 -5.62 0.23
N ALA A 42 8.50 -6.83 0.45
CA ALA A 42 7.97 -7.66 -0.64
C ALA A 42 6.69 -7.05 -1.23
N ILE A 43 5.81 -6.51 -0.39
CA ILE A 43 4.59 -5.81 -0.81
C ILE A 43 4.95 -4.57 -1.62
N VAL A 44 5.83 -3.69 -1.13
CA VAL A 44 6.25 -2.48 -1.88
C VAL A 44 6.90 -2.85 -3.21
N LYS A 45 7.79 -3.86 -3.23
CA LYS A 45 8.43 -4.33 -4.46
C LYS A 45 7.42 -4.87 -5.46
N ARG A 46 6.44 -5.67 -5.02
CA ARG A 46 5.40 -6.21 -5.90
C ARG A 46 4.44 -5.11 -6.37
N ALA A 47 4.06 -4.18 -5.50
CA ALA A 47 3.21 -3.05 -5.86
C ALA A 47 3.85 -2.19 -6.97
N ALA A 48 5.17 -1.96 -6.88
CA ALA A 48 5.93 -1.29 -7.94
C ALA A 48 5.88 -2.05 -9.28
N GLN A 49 6.00 -3.38 -9.25
CA GLN A 49 5.87 -4.23 -10.47
C GLN A 49 4.47 -4.16 -11.08
N LEU A 50 3.43 -4.05 -10.27
CA LEU A 50 2.03 -3.98 -10.72
C LEU A 50 1.56 -2.54 -11.04
N ALA A 51 2.43 -1.54 -10.84
CA ALA A 51 2.11 -0.12 -10.93
C ALA A 51 0.93 0.29 -10.03
N VAL A 52 0.84 -0.31 -8.84
CA VAL A 52 -0.13 0.05 -7.80
C VAL A 52 0.50 1.10 -6.89
N ARG A 53 -0.19 2.22 -6.67
CA ARG A 53 0.26 3.26 -5.73
C ARG A 53 0.11 2.74 -4.30
N VAL A 54 1.18 2.84 -3.51
CA VAL A 54 1.17 2.54 -2.08
C VAL A 54 1.22 3.85 -1.31
N THR A 55 0.32 4.06 -0.34
CA THR A 55 0.27 5.29 0.47
C THR A 55 1.41 5.39 1.47
N ASN A 56 1.86 4.26 2.02
CA ASN A 56 2.94 4.18 3.01
C ASN A 56 4.15 3.37 2.48
N PRO A 57 4.87 3.86 1.46
CA PRO A 57 6.02 3.14 0.90
C PRO A 57 7.23 3.12 1.86
N ASN A 58 7.29 4.06 2.81
CA ASN A 58 8.46 4.32 3.66
C ASN A 58 8.17 4.14 5.16
N THR A 59 7.61 3.01 5.57
CA THR A 59 7.26 2.75 6.99
C THR A 59 8.46 2.52 7.91
N SER A 60 9.69 2.73 7.44
CA SER A 60 10.87 2.51 8.27
C SER A 60 11.20 3.67 9.22
N LEU A 61 10.78 4.93 8.98
CA LEU A 61 11.33 6.08 9.74
C LEU A 61 10.46 7.36 9.79
N HIS A 62 9.12 7.26 9.83
CA HIS A 62 8.31 8.44 10.13
C HIS A 62 7.13 8.03 11.02
N GLY A 63 7.33 8.16 12.33
CA GLY A 63 6.24 8.66 13.17
C GLY A 63 6.02 10.12 12.82
N GLU A 64 4.83 10.65 13.14
CA GLU A 64 4.36 11.97 12.67
C GLU A 64 3.90 11.80 11.21
N GLU A 65 2.63 11.68 10.85
CA GLU A 65 1.63 12.74 10.77
C GLU A 65 0.28 12.02 10.54
N ASN A 66 -0.52 11.86 11.60
CA ASN A 66 -1.93 11.51 11.46
C ASN A 66 -2.71 12.40 12.44
N GLU A 67 -3.03 13.60 11.97
CA GLU A 67 -4.30 14.25 12.27
C GLU A 67 -5.21 14.14 11.05
#